data_AF-W2ZEL5-F1
#
_entry.id   AF-W2ZEL5-F1
#
_cell.length_a   1.000
_cell.length_b   1.000
_cell.length_c   1.000
_cell.angle_alpha   90.00
_cell.angle_beta   90.00
_cell.angle_gamma   90.00
#
_symmetry.space_group_name_H-M   'P 1'
#
loop_
_entity.id
_entity.type
_entity.pdbx_description
1 polymer ?
#
loop_
_entity_poly.entity_id
_entity_poly.type
_entity_poly.pdbx_seq_one_letter_code
_entity_poly.pdbx_strand_id
1 'polypeptide(L)'
;MASAGMECCELVGLMGDVAYQRCRLLLQELRKLHPIFVSPLEGMMEVEYLEYLQNQQDKIPKSKRAELQRTSGPIILLLDSSNDMLDGEEELLDFAMERTQLSKNELLAAAAFGGVVAVGNDGGSDSSRTDYVEKLALAEETLETKAEEAAQQALTRYREQSGHEYAFLIFEVDGVALPRVELELFHGVCPKTCKNFLALCEHKVPDLSDETQQLGYQGNQVHRVVRGGWIQAGDVAGNGRGDGPCRSLYGLEFPDESFAVSHNAAGILSMANTGPHTNGSQFFITLAPQPWLDRRKVAFGRVVSGWRTVMTIGGLETRQERPCVPCTIVDSGRLQ
;
A
#
# COMPACT_ATOMS: atom_id res chain seq x y z
N MET A 1 -2.53 -43.72 14.57
CA MET A 1 -3.23 -43.02 13.47
C MET A 1 -3.96 -41.83 14.06
N ALA A 2 -3.24 -40.70 14.21
CA ALA A 2 -3.88 -39.42 14.50
C ALA A 2 -4.45 -38.91 13.17
N SER A 3 -5.72 -38.51 13.15
CA SER A 3 -6.28 -37.80 12.02
C SER A 3 -5.50 -36.50 11.86
N ALA A 4 -4.62 -36.42 10.86
CA ALA A 4 -3.99 -35.16 10.47
C ALA A 4 -5.12 -34.24 9.99
N GLY A 5 -5.57 -33.34 10.86
CA GLY A 5 -6.50 -32.28 10.49
C GLY A 5 -5.89 -31.46 9.37
N MET A 6 -6.68 -31.06 8.38
CA MET A 6 -6.26 -30.08 7.38
C MET A 6 -5.78 -28.81 8.10
N GLU A 7 -4.54 -28.40 7.86
CA GLU A 7 -4.01 -27.11 8.32
C GLU A 7 -4.34 -26.06 7.24
N CYS A 8 -5.31 -25.20 7.52
CA CYS A 8 -5.72 -24.17 6.57
C CYS A 8 -4.77 -22.96 6.72
N CYS A 9 -4.22 -22.47 5.61
CA CYS A 9 -3.42 -21.24 5.60
C CYS A 9 -4.26 -20.15 4.94
N GLU A 10 -4.70 -19.14 5.66
CA GLU A 10 -5.32 -17.96 5.06
C GLU A 10 -4.22 -16.93 4.79
N LEU A 11 -3.88 -16.72 3.52
CA LEU A 11 -2.92 -15.69 3.12
C LEU A 11 -3.68 -14.38 2.99
N VAL A 12 -3.40 -13.45 3.90
CA VAL A 12 -4.03 -12.13 3.95
C VAL A 12 -2.99 -11.07 3.61
N GLY A 13 -3.23 -10.30 2.56
CA GLY A 13 -2.33 -9.22 2.20
C GLY A 13 -2.78 -8.50 0.96
N LEU A 14 -2.03 -7.45 0.65
CA LEU A 14 -2.32 -6.58 -0.48
C LEU A 14 -2.07 -7.30 -1.79
N MET A 15 -3.09 -7.37 -2.63
CA MET A 15 -2.98 -8.01 -3.94
C MET A 15 -1.91 -7.34 -4.83
N GLY A 16 -1.64 -6.04 -4.63
CA GLY A 16 -0.59 -5.30 -5.33
C GLY A 16 0.80 -5.35 -4.67
N ASP A 17 0.98 -6.06 -3.55
CA ASP A 17 2.28 -6.19 -2.88
C ASP A 17 3.07 -7.39 -3.43
N VAL A 18 4.34 -7.16 -3.79
CA VAL A 18 5.21 -8.18 -4.38
C VAL A 18 5.45 -9.32 -3.40
N ALA A 19 5.71 -9.02 -2.11
CA ALA A 19 5.93 -10.06 -1.10
C ALA A 19 4.67 -10.92 -0.89
N TYR A 20 3.47 -10.32 -0.93
CA TYR A 20 2.21 -11.05 -0.95
C TYR A 20 2.14 -12.00 -2.16
N GLN A 21 2.46 -11.51 -3.36
CA GLN A 21 2.44 -12.32 -4.57
C GLN A 21 3.48 -13.45 -4.53
N ARG A 22 4.66 -13.22 -3.96
CA ARG A 22 5.68 -14.26 -3.71
C ARG A 22 5.14 -15.34 -2.78
N CYS A 23 4.59 -14.96 -1.63
CA CYS A 23 3.96 -15.90 -0.69
C CYS A 23 2.81 -16.69 -1.35
N ARG A 24 2.01 -16.03 -2.19
CA ARG A 24 0.92 -16.67 -2.96
C ARG A 24 1.45 -17.71 -3.94
N LEU A 25 2.50 -17.40 -4.69
CA LEU A 25 3.14 -18.32 -5.64
C LEU A 25 3.77 -19.52 -4.90
N LEU A 26 4.45 -19.28 -3.78
CA LEU A 26 4.97 -20.33 -2.90
C LEU A 26 3.86 -21.28 -2.42
N LEU A 27 2.77 -20.72 -1.86
CA LEU A 27 1.63 -21.51 -1.39
C LEU A 27 0.92 -22.28 -2.51
N GLN A 28 0.84 -21.72 -3.72
CA GLN A 28 0.26 -22.41 -4.88
C GLN A 28 1.05 -23.67 -5.25
N GLU A 29 2.38 -23.60 -5.25
CA GLU A 29 3.22 -24.77 -5.52
C GLU A 29 3.22 -25.74 -4.35
N LEU A 30 3.32 -25.26 -3.11
CA LEU A 30 3.22 -26.09 -1.91
C LEU A 30 1.94 -26.90 -1.88
N ARG A 31 0.80 -26.33 -2.32
CA ARG A 31 -0.47 -27.05 -2.43
C ARG A 31 -0.42 -28.20 -3.42
N LYS A 32 0.31 -28.08 -4.52
CA LYS A 32 0.49 -29.18 -5.48
C LYS A 32 1.31 -30.32 -4.88
N LEU A 33 2.32 -29.97 -4.08
CA LEU A 33 3.21 -30.93 -3.41
C LEU A 33 2.55 -31.59 -2.20
N HIS A 34 1.73 -30.85 -1.46
CA HIS A 34 1.08 -31.30 -0.25
C HIS A 34 -0.34 -30.72 -0.12
N PRO A 35 -1.39 -31.53 -0.33
CA PRO A 35 -2.79 -31.06 -0.26
C PRO A 35 -3.26 -30.53 1.10
N ILE A 36 -2.44 -30.65 2.15
CA ILE A 36 -2.73 -30.11 3.48
C ILE A 36 -2.80 -28.58 3.45
N PHE A 37 -2.02 -27.91 2.59
CA PHE A 37 -2.08 -26.45 2.42
C PHE A 37 -3.33 -26.04 1.62
N VAL A 38 -4.44 -25.84 2.32
CA VAL A 38 -5.69 -25.33 1.73
C VAL A 38 -5.80 -23.85 2.05
N SER A 39 -5.85 -23.02 1.00
CA SER A 39 -6.02 -21.57 1.14
C SER A 39 -7.08 -21.08 0.15
N PRO A 40 -8.06 -20.27 0.57
CA PRO A 40 -8.72 -19.33 -0.32
C PRO A 40 -7.73 -18.20 -0.63
N LEU A 41 -6.97 -18.33 -1.72
CA LEU A 41 -6.00 -17.32 -2.17
C LEU A 41 -6.71 -16.14 -2.86
N GLU A 42 -7.65 -15.52 -2.16
CA GLU A 42 -8.30 -14.29 -2.60
C GLU A 42 -7.56 -13.14 -1.92
N GLY A 43 -6.59 -12.55 -2.63
CA GLY A 43 -5.90 -11.35 -2.15
C GLY A 43 -6.84 -10.20 -1.96
N MET A 44 -6.52 -9.33 -1.00
CA MET A 44 -7.35 -8.19 -0.65
C MET A 44 -6.80 -6.93 -1.33
N MET A 45 -7.68 -6.05 -1.74
CA MET A 45 -7.32 -4.67 -2.02
C MET A 45 -6.90 -3.97 -0.72
N GLU A 46 -6.18 -2.86 -0.83
CA GLU A 46 -5.70 -2.13 0.35
C GLU A 46 -6.82 -1.71 1.30
N VAL A 47 -7.97 -1.32 0.76
CA VAL A 47 -9.15 -1.06 1.60
C VAL A 47 -9.64 -2.29 2.35
N GLU A 48 -9.76 -3.43 1.69
CA GLU A 48 -10.30 -4.66 2.25
C GLU A 48 -9.36 -5.20 3.32
N TYR A 49 -8.05 -5.06 3.08
CA TYR A 49 -7.01 -5.40 4.02
C TYR A 49 -7.09 -4.55 5.30
N LEU A 50 -7.28 -3.23 5.17
CA LEU A 50 -7.41 -2.35 6.32
C LEU A 50 -8.68 -2.62 7.12
N GLU A 51 -9.81 -2.87 6.46
CA GLU A 51 -11.06 -3.28 7.09
C GLU A 51 -10.92 -4.65 7.78
N TYR A 52 -10.24 -5.59 7.15
CA TYR A 52 -9.95 -6.90 7.72
C TYR A 52 -9.15 -6.79 9.02
N LEU A 53 -8.07 -6.01 9.01
CA LEU A 53 -7.24 -5.79 10.20
C LEU A 53 -8.04 -5.20 11.37
N GLN A 54 -9.04 -4.35 11.09
CA GLN A 54 -9.95 -3.83 12.11
C GLN A 54 -10.91 -4.89 12.64
N ASN A 55 -11.59 -5.61 11.73
CA ASN A 55 -12.60 -6.58 12.09
C ASN A 55 -12.02 -7.80 12.81
N GLN A 56 -10.76 -8.15 12.50
CA GLN A 56 -10.07 -9.31 13.07
C GLN A 56 -9.07 -8.94 14.16
N GLN A 57 -9.12 -7.73 14.74
CA GLN A 57 -8.17 -7.30 15.77
C GLN A 57 -7.99 -8.34 16.87
N ASP A 58 -9.06 -8.97 17.34
CA ASP A 58 -9.02 -9.95 18.43
C ASP A 58 -8.29 -11.24 18.08
N LYS A 59 -8.22 -11.60 16.79
CA LYS A 59 -7.44 -12.74 16.30
C LYS A 59 -5.97 -12.40 16.09
N ILE A 60 -5.65 -11.12 15.91
CA ILE A 60 -4.27 -10.65 15.70
C ILE A 60 -3.57 -10.45 17.04
N PRO A 61 -2.38 -11.04 17.27
CA PRO A 61 -1.58 -10.82 18.47
C PRO A 61 -1.33 -9.34 18.73
N LYS A 62 -1.57 -8.87 19.97
CA LYS A 62 -1.46 -7.44 20.35
C LYS A 62 -0.09 -6.83 19.99
N SER A 63 0.98 -7.61 20.09
CA SER A 63 2.34 -7.20 19.73
C SER A 63 2.46 -6.84 18.25
N LYS A 64 1.76 -7.54 17.36
CA LYS A 64 1.83 -7.34 15.90
C LYS A 64 0.78 -6.35 15.38
N ARG A 65 -0.34 -6.10 16.09
CA ARG A 65 -1.44 -5.20 15.62
C ARG A 65 -0.96 -3.83 15.14
N ALA A 66 -0.15 -3.15 15.95
CA ALA A 66 0.35 -1.82 15.61
C ALA A 66 1.34 -1.85 14.45
N GLU A 67 2.09 -2.94 14.30
CA GLU A 67 2.99 -3.15 13.17
C GLU A 67 2.20 -3.38 11.88
N LEU A 68 1.22 -4.30 11.88
CA LEU A 68 0.43 -4.64 10.71
C LEU A 68 -0.40 -3.48 10.14
N GLN A 69 -0.89 -2.58 11.02
CA GLN A 69 -1.52 -1.32 10.61
C GLN A 69 -0.53 -0.36 9.92
N ARG A 70 0.77 -0.51 10.18
CA ARG A 70 1.84 0.36 9.69
C ARG A 70 2.63 -0.24 8.52
N THR A 71 2.73 -1.56 8.40
CA THR A 71 3.72 -2.20 7.51
C THR A 71 3.12 -2.83 6.27
N SER A 72 1.80 -3.09 6.23
CA SER A 72 1.10 -3.74 5.11
C SER A 72 1.90 -4.89 4.46
N GLY A 73 2.68 -5.63 5.26
CA GLY A 73 3.31 -6.86 4.83
C GLY A 73 2.24 -7.94 4.70
N PRO A 74 2.43 -8.94 3.84
CA PRO A 74 1.53 -10.08 3.82
C PRO A 74 1.57 -10.80 5.16
N ILE A 75 0.40 -11.02 5.74
CA ILE A 75 0.21 -11.85 6.92
C ILE A 75 -0.30 -13.20 6.44
N ILE A 76 0.26 -14.27 6.98
CA ILE A 76 -0.29 -15.60 6.76
C ILE A 76 -0.86 -16.08 8.09
N LEU A 77 -2.18 -16.16 8.16
CA LEU A 77 -2.85 -16.72 9.32
C LEU A 77 -2.87 -18.24 9.15
N LEU A 78 -2.23 -18.96 10.08
CA LEU A 78 -2.35 -20.41 10.16
C LEU A 78 -3.59 -20.72 10.98
N LEU A 79 -4.63 -21.19 10.31
CA LEU A 79 -5.86 -21.65 10.93
C LEU A 79 -5.70 -23.14 11.22
N ASP A 80 -4.85 -23.45 12.20
CA ASP A 80 -4.77 -24.78 12.79
C ASP A 80 -5.40 -24.78 14.21
N SER A 81 -5.20 -25.84 14.98
CA SER A 81 -5.68 -25.93 16.36
C SER A 81 -4.96 -24.99 17.36
N SER A 82 -3.82 -24.37 17.00
CA SER A 82 -3.09 -23.41 17.85
C SER A 82 -3.35 -21.94 17.49
N ASN A 83 -3.98 -21.63 16.34
CA ASN A 83 -4.17 -20.25 15.84
C ASN A 83 -2.84 -19.49 15.70
N ASP A 84 -1.79 -20.14 15.23
CA ASP A 84 -0.50 -19.49 15.00
C ASP A 84 -0.56 -18.52 13.80
N MET A 85 0.29 -17.49 13.79
CA MET A 85 0.34 -16.49 12.72
C MET A 85 1.77 -16.38 12.23
N LEU A 86 1.97 -16.59 10.92
CA LEU A 86 3.23 -16.34 10.24
C LEU A 86 3.22 -14.95 9.61
N ASP A 87 4.37 -14.30 9.68
CA ASP A 87 4.56 -12.93 9.24
C ASP A 87 5.60 -12.88 8.13
N GLY A 88 5.12 -12.66 6.91
CA GLY A 88 5.96 -12.60 5.73
C GLY A 88 6.47 -13.95 5.21
N GLU A 89 7.36 -13.84 4.22
CA GLU A 89 7.87 -14.97 3.45
C GLU A 89 8.87 -15.83 4.23
N GLU A 90 9.69 -15.24 5.10
CA GLU A 90 10.70 -16.00 5.86
C GLU A 90 10.04 -17.00 6.81
N GLU A 91 9.07 -16.56 7.62
CA GLU A 91 8.32 -17.44 8.52
C GLU A 91 7.52 -18.50 7.73
N LEU A 92 7.02 -18.17 6.53
CA LEU A 92 6.39 -19.14 5.62
C LEU A 92 7.35 -20.23 5.15
N LEU A 93 8.57 -19.83 4.75
CA LEU A 93 9.57 -20.77 4.26
C LEU A 93 10.03 -21.71 5.37
N ASP A 94 10.29 -21.19 6.58
CA ASP A 94 10.64 -22.01 7.74
C ASP A 94 9.53 -23.04 8.03
N PHE A 95 8.29 -22.58 8.06
CA PHE A 95 7.11 -23.44 8.25
C PHE A 95 6.98 -24.52 7.16
N ALA A 96 7.24 -24.16 5.91
CA ALA A 96 7.18 -25.08 4.77
C ALA A 96 8.31 -26.11 4.79
N MET A 97 9.53 -25.70 5.16
CA MET A 97 10.69 -26.58 5.29
C MET A 97 10.45 -27.68 6.33
N GLU A 98 9.91 -27.33 7.50
CA GLU A 98 9.60 -28.30 8.57
C GLU A 98 8.61 -29.39 8.11
N ARG A 99 7.61 -29.01 7.32
CA ARG A 99 6.53 -29.92 6.88
C ARG A 99 6.87 -30.74 5.65
N THR A 100 7.55 -30.14 4.69
CA THR A 100 7.84 -30.77 3.40
C THR A 100 9.16 -31.54 3.41
N GLN A 101 10.05 -31.25 4.37
CA GLN A 101 11.43 -31.73 4.41
C GLN A 101 12.26 -31.30 3.18
N LEU A 102 11.76 -30.32 2.42
CA LEU A 102 12.49 -29.67 1.34
C LEU A 102 13.34 -28.53 1.91
N SER A 103 14.46 -28.26 1.27
CA SER A 103 15.27 -27.08 1.55
C SER A 103 14.59 -25.80 1.04
N LYS A 104 14.95 -24.65 1.61
CA LYS A 104 14.55 -23.31 1.12
C LYS A 104 14.73 -23.18 -0.40
N ASN A 105 15.83 -23.69 -0.92
CA ASN A 105 16.18 -23.57 -2.33
C ASN A 105 15.26 -24.40 -3.24
N GLU A 106 14.91 -25.62 -2.81
CA GLU A 106 13.95 -26.46 -3.54
C GLU A 106 12.55 -25.84 -3.56
N LEU A 107 12.15 -25.20 -2.46
CA LEU A 107 10.87 -24.47 -2.36
C LEU A 107 10.84 -23.25 -3.29
N LEU A 108 11.89 -22.44 -3.29
CA LEU A 108 12.02 -21.27 -4.18
C LEU A 108 12.06 -21.69 -5.64
N ALA A 109 12.82 -22.73 -5.99
CA ALA A 109 12.86 -23.26 -7.35
C ALA A 109 11.50 -23.83 -7.79
N ALA A 110 10.77 -24.48 -6.88
CA ALA A 110 9.42 -24.95 -7.15
C ALA A 110 8.48 -23.79 -7.47
N ALA A 111 8.46 -22.75 -6.64
CA ALA A 111 7.69 -21.51 -6.86
C ALA A 111 8.05 -20.81 -8.18
N ALA A 112 9.35 -20.73 -8.49
CA ALA A 112 9.85 -20.06 -9.67
C ALA A 112 9.50 -20.82 -10.97
N PHE A 113 9.58 -22.16 -10.99
CA PHE A 113 9.53 -22.93 -12.24
C PHE A 113 8.32 -23.89 -12.36
N GLY A 114 7.53 -24.07 -11.30
CA GLY A 114 6.32 -24.91 -11.33
C GLY A 114 6.57 -26.41 -11.09
N GLY A 115 7.66 -26.77 -10.39
CA GLY A 115 7.96 -28.15 -10.02
C GLY A 115 9.23 -28.29 -9.16
N VAL A 116 9.33 -29.36 -8.37
CA VAL A 116 10.53 -29.62 -7.55
C VAL A 116 11.70 -29.91 -8.47
N VAL A 117 12.60 -28.93 -8.62
CA VAL A 117 13.93 -29.20 -9.14
C VAL A 117 14.66 -29.91 -8.01
N ALA A 118 14.89 -31.21 -8.13
CA ALA A 118 15.71 -31.95 -7.17
C ALA A 118 17.13 -31.38 -7.24
N VAL A 119 17.45 -30.48 -6.31
CA VAL A 119 18.79 -29.88 -6.27
C VAL A 119 19.65 -30.82 -5.44
N GLY A 120 20.26 -31.79 -6.14
CA GLY A 120 20.99 -32.90 -5.53
C GLY A 120 21.98 -32.42 -4.49
N ASN A 121 21.84 -32.91 -3.26
CA ASN A 121 22.77 -32.68 -2.17
C ASN A 121 23.96 -33.64 -2.29
N ASP A 122 24.62 -33.65 -3.45
CA ASP A 122 25.77 -34.51 -3.68
C ASP A 122 27.05 -33.68 -3.66
N GLY A 123 28.01 -34.10 -2.83
CA GLY A 123 29.32 -33.48 -2.62
C GLY A 123 30.23 -33.50 -3.87
N GLY A 124 29.80 -32.81 -4.92
CA GLY A 124 30.49 -32.70 -6.21
C GLY A 124 31.44 -31.50 -6.31
N SER A 125 32.25 -31.53 -7.37
CA SER A 125 33.31 -30.57 -7.71
C SER A 125 32.86 -29.09 -7.72
N ASP A 126 33.82 -28.17 -7.70
CA ASP A 126 33.61 -26.70 -7.71
C ASP A 126 32.58 -26.26 -8.79
N SER A 127 32.61 -26.89 -9.97
CA SER A 127 31.67 -26.63 -11.07
C SER A 127 30.20 -26.95 -10.74
N SER A 128 29.92 -27.94 -9.89
CA SER A 128 28.56 -28.30 -9.48
C SER A 128 27.99 -27.34 -8.42
N ARG A 129 28.86 -26.77 -7.58
CA ARG A 129 28.49 -25.73 -6.62
C ARG A 129 28.19 -24.41 -7.34
N THR A 130 28.94 -24.07 -8.39
CA THR A 130 28.67 -22.88 -9.19
C THR A 130 27.33 -22.97 -9.94
N ASP A 131 27.06 -24.08 -10.63
CA ASP A 131 25.77 -24.32 -11.32
C ASP A 131 24.58 -24.30 -10.34
N TYR A 132 24.79 -24.77 -9.10
CA TYR A 132 23.79 -24.70 -8.03
C TYR A 132 23.47 -23.25 -7.62
N VAL A 133 24.49 -22.42 -7.38
CA VAL A 133 24.32 -21.02 -6.98
C VAL A 133 23.67 -20.20 -8.09
N GLU A 134 24.06 -20.44 -9.35
CA GLU A 134 23.48 -19.76 -10.52
C GLU A 134 22.00 -20.09 -10.68
N LYS A 135 21.61 -21.36 -10.51
CA LYS A 135 20.19 -21.77 -10.57
C LYS A 135 19.35 -21.17 -9.46
N LEU A 136 19.90 -21.02 -8.26
CA LEU A 136 19.21 -20.38 -7.14
C LEU A 136 18.99 -18.88 -7.41
N ALA A 137 20.04 -18.17 -7.85
CA ALA A 137 19.92 -16.76 -8.21
C ALA A 137 18.86 -16.56 -9.31
N LEU A 138 18.86 -17.43 -10.32
CA LEU A 138 17.84 -17.40 -11.37
C LEU A 138 16.43 -17.69 -10.83
N ALA A 139 16.28 -18.61 -9.87
CA ALA A 139 15.00 -18.89 -9.23
C ALA A 139 14.48 -17.67 -8.46
N GLU A 140 15.33 -17.01 -7.68
CA GLU A 140 14.97 -15.80 -6.94
C GLU A 140 14.55 -14.66 -7.89
N GLU A 141 15.33 -14.39 -8.93
CA GLU A 141 15.04 -13.38 -9.95
C GLU A 141 13.73 -13.69 -10.70
N THR A 142 13.54 -14.95 -11.08
CA THR A 142 12.32 -15.39 -11.78
C THR A 142 11.09 -15.25 -10.88
N LEU A 143 11.21 -15.64 -9.61
CA LEU A 143 10.10 -15.53 -8.65
C LEU A 143 9.75 -14.07 -8.38
N GLU A 144 10.75 -13.20 -8.26
CA GLU A 144 10.56 -11.75 -8.12
C GLU A 144 9.80 -11.18 -9.32
N THR A 145 10.29 -11.45 -10.53
CA THR A 145 9.68 -10.97 -11.77
C THR A 145 8.22 -11.43 -11.90
N LYS A 146 7.94 -12.70 -11.60
CA LYS A 146 6.57 -13.25 -11.63
C LYS A 146 5.67 -12.58 -10.60
N ALA A 147 6.19 -12.29 -9.41
CA ALA A 147 5.44 -11.63 -8.35
C ALA A 147 5.13 -10.18 -8.72
N GLU A 148 6.09 -9.45 -9.29
CA GLU A 148 5.90 -8.09 -9.82
C GLU A 148 4.84 -8.06 -10.93
N GLU A 149 4.92 -8.96 -11.90
CA GLU A 149 3.93 -9.08 -12.98
C GLU A 149 2.54 -9.38 -12.43
N ALA A 150 2.43 -10.30 -11.47
CA ALA A 150 1.16 -10.66 -10.85
C ALA A 150 0.55 -9.49 -10.06
N ALA A 151 1.37 -8.74 -9.31
CA ALA A 151 0.95 -7.54 -8.59
C ALA A 151 0.44 -6.46 -9.56
N GLN A 152 1.19 -6.21 -10.64
CA GLN A 152 0.81 -5.23 -11.66
C GLN A 152 -0.50 -5.61 -12.36
N GLN A 153 -0.66 -6.87 -12.77
CA GLN A 153 -1.88 -7.36 -13.41
C GLN A 153 -3.10 -7.24 -12.50
N ALA A 154 -2.91 -7.51 -11.21
CA ALA A 154 -3.96 -7.43 -10.22
C ALA A 154 -4.48 -5.99 -10.03
N LEU A 155 -3.57 -5.02 -9.93
CA LEU A 155 -3.91 -3.60 -9.87
C LEU A 155 -4.60 -3.13 -11.16
N THR A 156 -4.12 -3.54 -12.34
CA THR A 156 -4.75 -3.18 -13.61
C THR A 156 -6.19 -3.67 -13.67
N ARG A 157 -6.44 -4.94 -13.34
CA ARG A 157 -7.80 -5.50 -13.32
C ARG A 157 -8.73 -4.75 -12.37
N TYR A 158 -8.23 -4.40 -11.19
CA TYR A 158 -8.99 -3.62 -10.22
C TYR A 158 -9.44 -2.27 -10.79
N ARG A 159 -8.51 -1.53 -11.42
CA ARG A 159 -8.81 -0.22 -12.04
C ARG A 159 -9.82 -0.32 -13.18
N GLU A 160 -9.68 -1.34 -14.03
CA GLU A 160 -10.60 -1.58 -15.14
C GLU A 160 -12.03 -1.86 -14.66
N GLN A 161 -12.18 -2.55 -13.52
CA GLN A 161 -13.48 -2.94 -12.98
C GLN A 161 -14.17 -1.83 -12.18
N SER A 162 -13.41 -0.97 -11.49
CA SER A 162 -13.99 0.07 -10.63
C SER A 162 -14.69 1.17 -11.42
N GLY A 163 -14.20 1.48 -12.64
CA GLY A 163 -14.63 2.64 -13.42
C GLY A 163 -14.30 3.99 -12.75
N HIS A 164 -13.44 4.00 -11.74
CA HIS A 164 -12.99 5.20 -11.04
C HIS A 164 -11.83 5.90 -11.77
N GLU A 165 -11.61 7.17 -11.44
CA GLU A 165 -10.43 7.91 -11.89
C GLU A 165 -9.32 7.71 -10.86
N TYR A 166 -8.07 7.68 -11.35
CA TYR A 166 -6.90 7.46 -10.52
C TYR A 166 -5.92 8.62 -10.68
N ALA A 167 -5.23 8.93 -9.59
CA ALA A 167 -4.14 9.90 -9.55
C ALA A 167 -2.90 9.24 -8.95
N PHE A 168 -1.75 9.88 -9.14
CA PHE A 168 -0.53 9.50 -8.45
C PHE A 168 0.20 10.71 -7.87
N LEU A 169 0.99 10.46 -6.83
CA LEU A 169 1.91 11.39 -6.20
C LEU A 169 3.26 10.68 -6.02
N ILE A 170 4.36 11.36 -6.34
CA ILE A 170 5.72 10.93 -6.01
C ILE A 170 6.27 11.91 -4.98
N PHE A 171 6.69 11.38 -3.84
CA PHE A 171 7.29 12.17 -2.77
C PHE A 171 8.81 12.04 -2.80
N GLU A 172 9.50 13.06 -2.35
CA GLU A 172 10.93 13.05 -2.08
C GLU A 172 11.14 13.42 -0.62
N VAL A 173 12.02 12.69 0.07
CA VAL A 173 12.45 12.99 1.44
C VAL A 173 13.96 13.14 1.43
N ASP A 174 14.44 14.30 1.88
CA ASP A 174 15.88 14.62 1.96
C ASP A 174 16.65 14.33 0.65
N GLY A 175 16.05 14.68 -0.49
CA GLY A 175 16.64 14.45 -1.82
C GLY A 175 16.48 13.02 -2.38
N VAL A 176 15.82 12.12 -1.65
CA VAL A 176 15.58 10.73 -2.08
C VAL A 176 14.12 10.57 -2.50
N ALA A 177 13.90 10.30 -3.78
CA ALA A 177 12.58 9.98 -4.31
C ALA A 177 12.08 8.65 -3.74
N LEU A 178 10.85 8.66 -3.21
CA LEU A 178 10.16 7.50 -2.69
C LEU A 178 9.31 6.83 -3.78
N PRO A 179 8.95 5.55 -3.61
CA PRO A 179 8.02 4.88 -4.52
C PRO A 179 6.71 5.64 -4.68
N ARG A 180 6.15 5.57 -5.89
CA ARG A 180 4.89 6.23 -6.26
C ARG A 180 3.73 5.81 -5.35
N VAL A 181 2.94 6.80 -4.93
CA VAL A 181 1.64 6.59 -4.27
C VAL A 181 0.55 6.73 -5.31
N GLU A 182 -0.35 5.78 -5.37
CA GLU A 182 -1.49 5.78 -6.28
C GLU A 182 -2.78 5.92 -5.47
N LEU A 183 -3.67 6.76 -5.98
CA LEU A 183 -4.87 7.19 -5.31
C LEU A 183 -6.06 6.88 -6.21
N GLU A 184 -7.05 6.18 -5.66
CA GLU A 184 -8.37 6.06 -6.25
C GLU A 184 -9.24 7.25 -5.84
N LEU A 185 -9.95 7.83 -6.80
CA LEU A 185 -10.82 8.97 -6.57
C LEU A 185 -12.28 8.57 -6.77
N PHE A 186 -13.09 8.83 -5.75
CA PHE A 186 -14.51 8.48 -5.71
C PHE A 186 -15.37 9.48 -6.48
N HIS A 187 -15.11 9.64 -7.78
CA HIS A 187 -15.78 10.64 -8.64
C HIS A 187 -17.31 10.45 -8.70
N GLY A 188 -17.80 9.22 -8.48
CA GLY A 188 -19.24 8.94 -8.40
C GLY A 188 -19.91 9.52 -7.15
N VAL A 189 -19.13 9.83 -6.10
CA VAL A 189 -19.62 10.40 -4.83
C VAL A 189 -19.26 11.88 -4.70
N CYS A 190 -18.03 12.25 -5.06
CA CYS A 190 -17.47 13.59 -4.89
C CYS A 190 -16.89 14.14 -6.22
N PRO A 191 -17.68 14.27 -7.30
CA PRO A 191 -17.16 14.62 -8.63
C PRO A 191 -16.42 15.96 -8.67
N LYS A 192 -16.88 16.99 -7.95
CA LYS A 192 -16.21 18.30 -7.93
C LYS A 192 -14.90 18.25 -7.15
N THR A 193 -14.92 17.60 -5.99
CA THR A 193 -13.72 17.45 -5.15
C THR A 193 -12.64 16.65 -5.88
N CYS A 194 -13.01 15.52 -6.50
CA CYS A 194 -12.10 14.70 -7.30
C CYS A 194 -11.54 15.48 -8.49
N LYS A 195 -12.40 16.23 -9.21
CA LYS A 195 -11.96 17.05 -10.35
C LYS A 195 -10.99 18.17 -9.93
N ASN A 196 -11.23 18.82 -8.78
CA ASN A 196 -10.32 19.80 -8.21
C ASN A 196 -8.94 19.16 -7.90
N PHE A 197 -8.95 18.03 -7.20
CA PHE A 197 -7.71 17.32 -6.85
C PHE A 197 -6.92 16.89 -8.09
N LEU A 198 -7.58 16.32 -9.11
CA LEU A 198 -6.93 15.94 -10.36
C LEU A 198 -6.34 17.14 -11.11
N ALA A 199 -7.04 18.27 -11.15
CA ALA A 199 -6.51 19.47 -11.80
C ALA A 199 -5.23 19.97 -11.10
N LEU A 200 -5.14 19.87 -9.77
CA LEU A 200 -3.92 20.18 -9.02
C LEU A 200 -2.82 19.13 -9.24
N CYS A 201 -3.15 17.84 -9.34
CA CYS A 201 -2.19 16.81 -9.74
C CYS A 201 -1.61 17.09 -11.14
N GLU A 202 -2.42 17.56 -12.06
CA GLU A 202 -2.04 17.84 -13.46
C GLU A 202 -1.46 19.24 -13.68
N HIS A 203 -1.30 20.06 -12.64
CA HIS A 203 -0.82 21.44 -12.73
C HIS A 203 -1.66 22.34 -13.66
N LYS A 204 -2.99 22.34 -13.46
CA LYS A 204 -3.99 23.01 -14.31
C LYS A 204 -4.92 23.99 -13.56
N VAL A 205 -4.58 24.38 -12.34
CA VAL A 205 -5.37 25.36 -11.59
C VAL A 205 -4.77 26.76 -11.79
N PRO A 206 -5.49 27.74 -12.36
CA PRO A 206 -4.95 29.09 -12.52
C PRO A 206 -4.60 29.73 -11.17
N ASP A 207 -3.45 30.41 -11.09
CA ASP A 207 -3.19 31.24 -9.92
C ASP A 207 -3.94 32.57 -10.01
N LEU A 208 -4.72 32.88 -8.98
CA LEU A 208 -5.44 34.14 -8.87
C LEU A 208 -4.51 35.33 -8.56
N SER A 209 -3.29 35.08 -8.10
CA SER A 209 -2.27 36.13 -7.90
C SER A 209 -1.52 36.49 -9.18
N ASP A 210 -1.41 35.54 -10.12
CA ASP A 210 -0.73 35.67 -11.40
C ASP A 210 -1.37 34.72 -12.42
N GLU A 211 -2.29 35.24 -13.24
CA GLU A 211 -3.06 34.44 -14.20
C GLU A 211 -2.19 33.79 -15.29
N THR A 212 -0.90 34.17 -15.40
CA THR A 212 0.05 33.52 -16.32
C THR A 212 0.60 32.20 -15.77
N GLN A 213 0.39 31.93 -14.48
CA GLN A 213 0.87 30.74 -13.80
C GLN A 213 -0.26 29.73 -13.56
N GLN A 214 0.13 28.46 -13.52
CA GLN A 214 -0.72 27.38 -13.06
C GLN A 214 -0.16 26.84 -11.75
N LEU A 215 -1.06 26.37 -10.90
CA LEU A 215 -0.81 25.78 -9.61
C LEU A 215 -1.01 24.28 -9.72
N GLY A 216 -0.19 23.55 -8.97
CA GLY A 216 -0.30 22.12 -8.83
C GLY A 216 0.47 21.61 -7.64
N TYR A 217 0.39 20.30 -7.40
CA TYR A 217 1.03 19.68 -6.25
C TYR A 217 2.54 19.48 -6.44
N GLN A 218 3.03 19.39 -7.67
CA GLN A 218 4.47 19.32 -7.91
C GLN A 218 5.19 20.53 -7.28
N GLY A 219 6.23 20.26 -6.49
CA GLY A 219 6.99 21.24 -5.72
C GLY A 219 6.41 21.58 -4.33
N ASN A 220 5.22 21.09 -3.98
CA ASN A 220 4.60 21.37 -2.67
C ASN A 220 5.16 20.50 -1.55
N GLN A 221 5.29 21.07 -0.36
CA GLN A 221 5.77 20.36 0.83
C GLN A 221 4.65 19.58 1.51
N VAL A 222 5.03 18.45 2.12
CA VAL A 222 4.28 17.88 3.24
C VAL A 222 4.58 18.73 4.47
N HIS A 223 3.71 19.70 4.73
CA HIS A 223 3.95 20.71 5.76
C HIS A 223 3.54 20.26 7.17
N ARG A 224 2.75 19.19 7.29
CA ARG A 224 2.28 18.68 8.58
C ARG A 224 2.12 17.16 8.59
N VAL A 225 2.64 16.52 9.63
CA VAL A 225 2.58 15.09 9.92
C VAL A 225 2.13 14.91 11.37
N VAL A 226 0.94 14.35 11.55
CA VAL A 226 0.38 13.99 12.84
C VAL A 226 0.56 12.49 13.03
N ARG A 227 1.47 12.07 13.93
CA ARG A 227 1.75 10.64 14.17
C ARG A 227 0.48 9.91 14.62
N GLY A 228 0.12 8.84 13.92
CA GLY A 228 -1.13 8.10 14.15
C GLY A 228 -2.39 8.87 13.75
N GLY A 229 -2.24 10.03 13.11
CA GLY A 229 -3.31 10.88 12.58
C GLY A 229 -3.31 10.87 11.06
N TRP A 230 -2.55 11.77 10.43
CA TRP A 230 -2.49 11.96 8.98
C TRP A 230 -1.21 12.67 8.54
N ILE A 231 -0.88 12.56 7.25
CA ILE A 231 0.05 13.45 6.55
C ILE A 231 -0.76 14.50 5.78
N GLN A 232 -0.32 15.75 5.75
CA GLN A 232 -1.03 16.87 5.11
C GLN A 232 -0.10 17.67 4.21
N ALA A 233 -0.59 17.99 3.02
CA ALA A 233 0.13 18.70 1.96
C ALA A 233 -0.84 19.59 1.14
N GLY A 234 -0.36 20.17 0.04
CA GLY A 234 -1.18 20.88 -0.93
C GLY A 234 -1.40 22.37 -0.64
N ASP A 235 -0.45 23.01 0.05
CA ASP A 235 -0.43 24.47 0.27
C ASP A 235 0.08 25.22 -0.99
N VAL A 236 -0.61 25.06 -2.12
CA VAL A 236 -0.09 25.36 -3.47
C VAL A 236 0.17 26.82 -3.78
N ALA A 237 -0.48 27.73 -3.05
CA ALA A 237 -0.24 29.17 -3.15
C ALA A 237 0.37 29.76 -1.87
N GLY A 238 0.84 28.91 -0.97
CA GLY A 238 1.51 29.29 0.27
C GLY A 238 3.02 29.19 0.19
N ASN A 239 3.65 29.32 1.36
CA ASN A 239 5.10 29.17 1.54
C ASN A 239 5.48 27.77 2.05
N GLY A 240 4.58 26.79 1.91
CA GLY A 240 4.75 25.42 2.42
C GLY A 240 4.63 25.32 3.94
N ARG A 241 3.87 26.21 4.58
CA ARG A 241 3.56 26.14 6.02
C ARG A 241 2.14 25.70 6.31
N GLY A 242 1.28 25.63 5.28
CA GLY A 242 -0.13 25.31 5.43
C GLY A 242 -1.00 26.50 5.81
N ASP A 243 -0.44 27.70 5.86
CA ASP A 243 -1.13 28.97 6.16
C ASP A 243 -1.34 29.84 4.89
N GLY A 244 -1.04 29.29 3.72
CA GLY A 244 -1.25 29.95 2.45
C GLY A 244 -2.72 30.19 2.12
N PRO A 245 -3.00 31.12 1.19
CA PRO A 245 -4.35 31.39 0.75
C PRO A 245 -4.96 30.16 0.08
N CYS A 246 -6.24 29.91 0.33
CA CYS A 246 -6.95 28.84 -0.34
C CYS A 246 -6.98 29.08 -1.87
N ARG A 247 -6.74 28.00 -2.61
CA ARG A 247 -6.86 27.93 -4.07
C ARG A 247 -7.53 26.63 -4.45
N SER A 248 -8.34 26.69 -5.49
CA SER A 248 -9.02 25.54 -6.07
C SER A 248 -9.25 25.80 -7.55
N LEU A 249 -9.62 24.75 -8.28
CA LEU A 249 -10.09 24.85 -9.66
C LEU A 249 -11.30 25.81 -9.81
N TYR A 250 -12.02 26.09 -8.71
CA TYR A 250 -13.24 26.88 -8.68
C TYR A 250 -13.03 28.30 -8.11
N GLY A 251 -11.79 28.72 -7.88
CA GLY A 251 -11.45 30.01 -7.26
C GLY A 251 -10.76 29.82 -5.91
N LEU A 252 -11.12 30.62 -4.91
CA LEU A 252 -10.48 30.54 -3.58
C LEU A 252 -10.85 29.25 -2.84
N GLU A 253 -12.15 29.02 -2.65
CA GLU A 253 -12.69 27.92 -1.87
C GLU A 253 -13.94 27.33 -2.53
N PHE A 254 -14.29 26.10 -2.18
CA PHE A 254 -15.54 25.46 -2.61
C PHE A 254 -16.23 24.69 -1.47
N PRO A 255 -17.58 24.55 -1.53
CA PRO A 255 -18.35 23.90 -0.47
C PRO A 255 -18.06 22.41 -0.29
N ASP A 256 -18.28 21.90 0.92
CA ASP A 256 -18.33 20.47 1.19
C ASP A 256 -19.35 19.77 0.29
N GLU A 257 -18.93 18.75 -0.46
CA GLU A 257 -19.75 18.09 -1.46
C GLU A 257 -20.55 16.91 -0.90
N SER A 258 -19.90 16.01 -0.18
CA SER A 258 -20.51 14.82 0.41
C SER A 258 -19.74 14.33 1.64
N PHE A 259 -20.45 13.70 2.57
CA PHE A 259 -19.87 13.01 3.74
C PHE A 259 -20.22 11.52 3.74
N ALA A 260 -20.51 10.94 2.57
CA ALA A 260 -20.88 9.53 2.43
C ALA A 260 -19.70 8.58 2.70
N VAL A 261 -18.47 9.06 2.52
CA VAL A 261 -17.25 8.30 2.80
C VAL A 261 -16.79 8.63 4.23
N SER A 262 -16.61 7.59 5.05
CA SER A 262 -16.15 7.72 6.44
C SER A 262 -14.63 7.65 6.52
N HIS A 263 -14.06 8.28 7.53
CA HIS A 263 -12.65 8.17 7.91
C HIS A 263 -12.45 6.98 8.86
N ASN A 264 -13.03 5.83 8.52
CA ASN A 264 -13.01 4.62 9.33
C ASN A 264 -11.74 3.78 9.15
N ALA A 265 -10.91 4.07 8.16
CA ALA A 265 -9.70 3.34 7.83
C ALA A 265 -8.48 4.27 7.72
N ALA A 266 -7.30 3.67 7.68
CA ALA A 266 -6.09 4.35 7.21
C ALA A 266 -6.14 4.53 5.68
N GLY A 267 -5.27 5.35 5.10
CA GLY A 267 -5.19 5.53 3.65
C GLY A 267 -6.34 6.33 3.02
N ILE A 268 -7.30 6.82 3.81
CA ILE A 268 -8.37 7.69 3.30
C ILE A 268 -7.80 9.06 2.93
N LEU A 269 -8.07 9.49 1.70
CA LEU A 269 -7.74 10.81 1.14
C LEU A 269 -8.90 11.77 1.39
N SER A 270 -8.61 12.92 1.99
CA SER A 270 -9.62 13.87 2.44
C SER A 270 -9.17 15.33 2.33
N MET A 271 -10.12 16.24 2.13
CA MET A 271 -9.84 17.67 2.00
C MET A 271 -9.52 18.27 3.37
N ALA A 272 -8.43 19.02 3.46
CA ALA A 272 -8.20 19.91 4.58
C ALA A 272 -8.99 21.22 4.35
N ASN A 273 -9.63 21.71 5.40
CA ASN A 273 -10.39 22.96 5.40
C ASN A 273 -10.26 23.67 6.76
N THR A 274 -10.51 24.97 6.80
CA THR A 274 -10.46 25.85 7.99
C THR A 274 -11.82 26.08 8.61
N GLY A 275 -12.89 25.52 8.03
CA GLY A 275 -14.25 25.51 8.52
C GLY A 275 -15.18 24.79 7.55
N PRO A 276 -16.49 24.70 7.86
CA PRO A 276 -17.46 24.17 6.92
C PRO A 276 -17.42 24.94 5.59
N HIS A 277 -17.45 24.22 4.49
CA HIS A 277 -17.50 24.75 3.12
C HIS A 277 -16.30 25.60 2.66
N THR A 278 -15.13 25.41 3.28
CA THR A 278 -13.89 26.16 2.93
C THR A 278 -12.83 25.24 2.30
N ASN A 279 -13.22 24.32 1.40
CA ASN A 279 -12.26 23.41 0.77
C ASN A 279 -11.44 24.15 -0.28
N GLY A 280 -10.14 23.89 -0.34
CA GLY A 280 -9.22 24.50 -1.31
C GLY A 280 -8.34 23.46 -2.00
N SER A 281 -7.03 23.58 -1.81
CA SER A 281 -6.02 22.69 -2.39
C SER A 281 -5.41 21.75 -1.36
N GLN A 282 -5.43 22.12 -0.08
CA GLN A 282 -4.81 21.30 0.95
C GLN A 282 -5.60 20.00 1.15
N PHE A 283 -4.88 18.90 1.27
CA PHE A 283 -5.44 17.57 1.49
C PHE A 283 -4.64 16.85 2.57
N PHE A 284 -5.23 15.79 3.12
CA PHE A 284 -4.52 14.87 4.00
C PHE A 284 -4.82 13.41 3.66
N ILE A 285 -3.88 12.55 3.99
CA ILE A 285 -4.02 11.08 3.93
C ILE A 285 -3.93 10.55 5.35
N THR A 286 -4.97 9.86 5.79
CA THR A 286 -5.05 9.28 7.14
C THR A 286 -4.02 8.17 7.35
N LEU A 287 -3.38 8.15 8.51
CA LEU A 287 -2.44 7.10 8.97
C LEU A 287 -3.11 6.04 9.84
N ALA A 288 -4.31 6.34 10.33
CA ALA A 288 -5.15 5.47 11.15
C ALA A 288 -6.61 5.95 11.03
N PRO A 289 -7.60 5.15 11.47
CA PRO A 289 -9.00 5.58 11.54
C PRO A 289 -9.18 6.90 12.33
N GLN A 290 -9.92 7.85 11.77
CA GLN A 290 -10.21 9.17 12.36
C GLN A 290 -11.73 9.50 12.31
N PRO A 291 -12.63 8.67 12.87
CA PRO A 291 -14.08 8.81 12.70
C PRO A 291 -14.66 10.14 13.21
N TRP A 292 -13.94 10.87 14.07
CA TRP A 292 -14.35 12.20 14.51
C TRP A 292 -14.24 13.29 13.43
N LEU A 293 -13.54 13.02 12.32
CA LEU A 293 -13.49 13.88 11.14
C LEU A 293 -14.72 13.72 10.24
N ASP A 294 -15.53 12.69 10.46
CA ASP A 294 -16.76 12.45 9.70
C ASP A 294 -17.71 13.65 9.85
N ARG A 295 -18.32 14.02 8.72
CA ARG A 295 -19.19 15.21 8.61
C ARG A 295 -18.50 16.55 8.89
N ARG A 296 -17.16 16.56 8.99
CA ARG A 296 -16.34 17.78 9.13
C ARG A 296 -15.37 17.97 7.98
N LYS A 297 -14.84 16.88 7.43
CA LYS A 297 -13.94 16.85 6.28
C LYS A 297 -14.54 15.98 5.19
N VAL A 298 -14.34 16.35 3.93
CA VAL A 298 -14.82 15.59 2.78
C VAL A 298 -13.76 14.55 2.41
N ALA A 299 -14.04 13.28 2.70
CA ALA A 299 -13.28 12.17 2.15
C ALA A 299 -13.73 11.90 0.71
N PHE A 300 -12.78 11.78 -0.21
CA PHE A 300 -13.07 11.72 -1.66
C PHE A 300 -12.18 10.71 -2.42
N GLY A 301 -11.35 9.96 -1.72
CA GLY A 301 -10.53 8.93 -2.32
C GLY A 301 -9.80 8.09 -1.28
N ARG A 302 -8.91 7.23 -1.76
CA ARG A 302 -8.05 6.41 -0.90
C ARG A 302 -6.75 6.02 -1.60
N VAL A 303 -5.75 5.64 -0.81
CA VAL A 303 -4.55 4.95 -1.28
C VAL A 303 -4.91 3.55 -1.76
N VAL A 304 -4.41 3.19 -2.94
CA VAL A 304 -4.52 1.83 -3.51
C VAL A 304 -3.17 1.18 -3.80
N SER A 305 -2.11 1.99 -3.80
CA SER A 305 -0.72 1.54 -3.86
C SER A 305 0.21 2.60 -3.26
N GLY A 306 1.35 2.18 -2.73
CA GLY A 306 2.34 3.08 -2.13
C GLY A 306 2.09 3.40 -0.65
N TRP A 307 1.35 2.57 0.09
CA TRP A 307 1.15 2.73 1.54
C TRP A 307 2.45 2.92 2.32
N ARG A 308 3.49 2.17 1.97
CA ARG A 308 4.82 2.25 2.61
C ARG A 308 5.42 3.66 2.49
N THR A 309 5.23 4.33 1.36
CA THR A 309 5.66 5.72 1.17
C THR A 309 4.92 6.64 2.14
N VAL A 310 3.59 6.51 2.23
CA VAL A 310 2.76 7.30 3.16
C VAL A 310 3.17 7.06 4.62
N MET A 311 3.44 5.81 5.00
CA MET A 311 3.88 5.43 6.34
C MET A 311 5.30 5.90 6.66
N THR A 312 6.20 5.85 5.70
CA THR A 312 7.57 6.41 5.82
C THR A 312 7.50 7.90 6.12
N ILE A 313 6.66 8.64 5.39
CA ILE A 313 6.43 10.07 5.64
C ILE A 313 5.76 10.29 7.01
N GLY A 314 4.78 9.45 7.37
CA GLY A 314 4.11 9.48 8.67
C GLY A 314 5.03 9.19 9.86
N GLY A 315 6.15 8.49 9.63
CA GLY A 315 7.16 8.13 10.62
C GLY A 315 8.28 9.15 10.81
N LEU A 316 8.32 10.21 9.98
CA LEU A 316 9.38 11.22 10.05
C LEU A 316 9.49 11.86 11.45
N GLU A 317 10.70 12.30 11.78
CA GLU A 317 10.89 13.16 12.94
C GLU A 317 10.23 14.51 12.69
N THR A 318 9.46 15.00 13.67
CA THR A 318 8.70 16.24 13.54
C THR A 318 8.93 17.16 14.72
N ARG A 319 8.97 18.46 14.46
CA ARG A 319 8.88 19.51 15.47
C ARG A 319 7.58 20.29 15.28
N GLN A 320 6.70 20.26 16.27
CA GLN A 320 5.35 20.85 16.17
C GLN A 320 4.59 20.32 14.95
N GLU A 321 4.61 18.99 14.76
CA GLU A 321 3.99 18.29 13.63
C GLU A 321 4.59 18.64 12.26
N ARG A 322 5.62 19.48 12.17
CA ARG A 322 6.34 19.74 10.92
C ARG A 322 7.52 18.78 10.76
N PRO A 323 7.71 18.11 9.61
CA PRO A 323 8.90 17.32 9.33
C PRO A 323 10.19 18.10 9.56
N CYS A 324 11.16 17.49 10.24
CA CYS A 324 12.49 18.05 10.47
C CYS A 324 13.37 18.00 9.20
N VAL A 325 13.08 17.06 8.30
CA VAL A 325 13.70 16.93 6.98
C VAL A 325 12.73 17.40 5.89
N PRO A 326 13.21 17.96 4.77
CA PRO A 326 12.36 18.31 3.65
C PRO A 326 11.59 17.08 3.13
N CYS A 327 10.29 17.23 2.95
CA CYS A 327 9.43 16.25 2.30
C CYS A 327 8.54 16.97 1.28
N THR A 328 8.68 16.63 0.00
CA THR A 328 8.09 17.39 -1.11
C THR A 328 7.43 16.45 -2.11
N ILE A 329 6.36 16.86 -2.75
CA ILE A 329 5.77 16.17 -3.90
C ILE A 329 6.59 16.57 -5.13
N VAL A 330 7.36 15.65 -5.71
CA VAL A 330 8.25 15.94 -6.86
C VAL A 330 7.62 15.64 -8.21
N ASP A 331 6.55 14.83 -8.23
CA ASP A 331 5.75 14.56 -9.41
C ASP A 331 4.32 14.20 -9.01
N SER A 332 3.36 14.50 -9.88
CA SER A 332 1.96 14.17 -9.68
C SER A 332 1.22 14.15 -11.01
N GLY A 333 0.12 13.41 -11.08
CA GLY A 333 -0.70 13.42 -12.28
C GLY A 333 -1.90 12.50 -12.21
N ARG A 334 -2.65 12.48 -13.31
CA ARG A 334 -3.65 11.44 -13.58
C ARG A 334 -2.94 10.15 -13.96
N LEU A 335 -3.39 9.04 -13.38
CA LEU A 335 -2.93 7.71 -13.73
C LEU A 335 -3.78 7.21 -14.90
N GLN A 336 -3.14 6.95 -16.04
CA GLN A 336 -3.76 6.37 -17.24
C GLN A 336 -3.87 4.86 -17.13
#